data_AF-A0A261WJF4-F1
#
_entry.id   AF-A0A261WJF4-F1
#
_cell.length_a   1.000
_cell.length_b   1.000
_cell.length_c   1.000
_cell.angle_alpha   90.00
_cell.angle_beta   90.00
_cell.angle_gamma   90.00
#
_symmetry.space_group_name_H-M   'P 1'
#
loop_
_entity.id
_entity.type
_entity.pdbx_description
1 polymer ?
#
loop_
_entity_poly.entity_id
_entity_poly.type
_entity_poly.pdbx_seq_one_letter_code
_entity_poly.pdbx_strand_id
1 'polypeptide(L)'
;MTSAARVGDPIEHSEALNGLLLGLAVGAAAVVVAAAVGVSIVASGGLAAVAVVGAVVSLSAGVGELIGSLSYCTNTAGHISKGSSNVFINGRPAARAHLDTAECDKHGQVPQVIAEGSSTVYINGQPAARVGDRTICDGKISAGSDNVYIGGETEQTDDINPEVPGWLHGVVLGIGFGSAVVLTSWATAIVGLIGGAVGGYGGGVIGGRRYGEGSDEQKVMAFGGAFIGGSLAGKGQQWFDSRYEFKTQGLGSLFGNIKVIPKQREPSFTGVLRGKEYELPGVWTENMAYTKRAPADARLLRNEFDSRIRGSFLKSISDTPENISALKNSGLSDAEIGNIKTGKLPNEDWQVHHIKPLDDGGTNSFENLVLIKNEPYHKVLTNFQNSFTRTLTPGESKIVDWPMINGNIYPPPKP
;
A
#
# COMPACT_ATOMS: atom_id res chain seq x y z
N MET A 1 25.71 -0.51 30.86
CA MET A 1 25.46 -1.10 32.19
C MET A 1 24.06 -0.68 32.60
N THR A 2 23.26 -1.60 33.10
CA THR A 2 21.85 -1.36 33.48
C THR A 2 21.68 -1.50 34.98
N SER A 3 20.70 -0.82 35.56
CA SER A 3 20.45 -0.86 37.00
C SER A 3 20.17 -2.29 37.47
N ALA A 4 20.76 -2.69 38.59
CA ALA A 4 20.56 -4.01 39.16
C ALA A 4 19.13 -4.19 39.69
N ALA A 5 18.50 -5.34 39.42
CA ALA A 5 17.16 -5.66 39.88
C ALA A 5 17.17 -6.36 41.26
N ARG A 6 16.13 -6.11 42.06
CA ARG A 6 16.02 -6.58 43.45
C ARG A 6 14.58 -6.91 43.81
N VAL A 7 14.39 -7.71 44.85
CA VAL A 7 13.06 -8.02 45.40
C VAL A 7 12.28 -6.75 45.72
N GLY A 8 11.08 -6.63 45.17
CA GLY A 8 10.16 -5.50 45.24
C GLY A 8 10.23 -4.54 44.05
N ASP A 9 11.20 -4.72 43.13
CA ASP A 9 11.31 -3.86 41.96
C ASP A 9 10.17 -4.21 40.99
N PRO A 10 9.54 -3.21 40.36
CA PRO A 10 8.35 -3.41 39.53
C PRO A 10 8.67 -4.15 38.25
N ILE A 11 7.69 -4.94 37.79
CA ILE A 11 7.62 -5.44 36.42
C ILE A 11 6.48 -4.76 35.68
N GLU A 12 6.63 -4.60 34.37
CA GLU A 12 5.64 -4.02 33.49
C GLU A 12 5.37 -4.91 32.29
N HIS A 13 4.15 -4.81 31.76
CA HIS A 13 3.79 -5.36 30.47
C HIS A 13 3.58 -4.22 29.48
N SER A 14 3.79 -4.51 28.19
CA SER A 14 3.30 -3.64 27.13
C SER A 14 1.78 -3.80 26.95
N GLU A 15 1.23 -2.93 26.12
CA GLU A 15 -0.16 -3.00 25.66
C GLU A 15 -0.24 -3.61 24.25
N ALA A 16 0.77 -4.35 23.78
CA ALA A 16 0.83 -4.88 22.41
C ALA A 16 -0.40 -5.72 22.04
N LEU A 17 -0.83 -6.64 22.92
CA LEU A 17 -2.02 -7.47 22.68
C LEU A 17 -3.30 -6.63 22.60
N ASN A 18 -3.47 -5.67 23.53
CA ASN A 18 -4.63 -4.78 23.52
C ASN A 18 -4.62 -3.86 22.30
N GLY A 19 -3.43 -3.38 21.92
CA GLY A 19 -3.18 -2.62 20.70
C GLY A 19 -3.59 -3.41 19.46
N LEU A 20 -3.17 -4.67 19.35
CA LEU A 20 -3.56 -5.57 18.25
C LEU A 20 -5.08 -5.72 18.16
N LEU A 21 -5.74 -6.03 19.29
CA LEU A 21 -7.19 -6.24 19.33
C LEU A 21 -7.97 -4.97 18.99
N LEU A 22 -7.53 -3.82 19.50
CA LEU A 22 -8.10 -2.51 19.14
C LEU A 22 -7.86 -2.19 17.67
N GLY A 23 -6.67 -2.49 17.15
CA GLY A 23 -6.32 -2.35 15.75
C GLY A 23 -7.26 -3.16 14.84
N LEU A 24 -7.52 -4.43 15.20
CA LEU A 24 -8.51 -5.27 14.49
C LEU A 24 -9.90 -4.63 14.49
N ALA A 25 -10.38 -4.18 15.66
CA ALA A 25 -11.70 -3.57 15.81
C ALA A 25 -11.85 -2.28 14.98
N VAL A 26 -10.85 -1.41 15.02
CA VAL A 26 -10.82 -0.17 14.22
C VAL A 26 -10.81 -0.46 12.72
N GLY A 27 -10.00 -1.44 12.28
CA GLY A 27 -9.98 -1.87 10.88
C GLY A 27 -11.32 -2.39 10.40
N ALA A 28 -11.99 -3.21 11.21
CA ALA A 28 -13.32 -3.73 10.88
C ALA A 28 -14.37 -2.61 10.80
N ALA A 29 -14.34 -1.66 11.73
CA ALA A 29 -15.24 -0.50 11.71
C ALA A 29 -15.01 0.40 10.48
N ALA A 30 -13.75 0.64 10.10
CA ALA A 30 -13.41 1.45 8.93
C ALA A 30 -13.97 0.87 7.62
N VAL A 31 -13.95 -0.46 7.48
CA VAL A 31 -14.54 -1.17 6.34
C VAL A 31 -16.06 -0.99 6.29
N VAL A 32 -16.75 -1.13 7.43
CA VAL A 32 -18.21 -0.97 7.52
C VAL A 32 -18.61 0.45 7.13
N VAL A 33 -17.88 1.45 7.62
CA VAL A 33 -18.09 2.86 7.26
C VAL A 33 -17.88 3.06 5.75
N ALA A 34 -16.75 2.61 5.20
CA ALA A 34 -16.46 2.75 3.77
C ALA A 34 -17.55 2.14 2.87
N ALA A 35 -18.08 0.97 3.26
CA ALA A 35 -19.20 0.34 2.57
C ALA A 35 -20.51 1.16 2.68
N ALA A 36 -20.78 1.77 3.84
CA ALA A 36 -21.97 2.59 4.07
C ALA A 36 -21.94 3.95 3.35
N VAL A 37 -20.76 4.55 3.14
CA VAL A 37 -20.63 5.85 2.41
C VAL A 37 -20.60 5.68 0.88
N GLY A 38 -20.89 4.47 0.35
CA GLY A 38 -20.93 4.24 -1.08
C GLY A 38 -19.57 4.30 -1.78
N VAL A 39 -18.46 4.27 -1.02
CA VAL A 39 -17.14 3.97 -1.59
C VAL A 39 -17.21 2.53 -2.04
N SER A 40 -17.34 2.33 -3.35
CA SER A 40 -17.67 1.06 -4.00
C SER A 40 -16.56 0.02 -3.85
N ILE A 41 -16.46 -0.59 -2.65
CA ILE A 41 -15.89 -1.93 -2.48
C ILE A 41 -16.76 -2.97 -3.25
N VAL A 42 -18.00 -2.59 -3.60
CA VAL A 42 -19.07 -3.46 -4.09
C VAL A 42 -19.16 -3.60 -5.63
N ALA A 43 -18.28 -2.97 -6.42
CA ALA A 43 -18.23 -3.23 -7.86
C ALA A 43 -17.40 -4.47 -8.24
N SER A 44 -16.58 -4.97 -7.31
CA SER A 44 -15.84 -6.22 -7.44
C SER A 44 -16.62 -7.34 -6.75
N GLY A 45 -16.82 -8.50 -7.39
CA GLY A 45 -17.64 -9.58 -6.85
C GLY A 45 -17.30 -9.96 -5.40
N GLY A 46 -18.26 -10.58 -4.69
CA GLY A 46 -18.24 -10.71 -3.21
C GLY A 46 -16.93 -11.21 -2.58
N LEU A 47 -16.13 -12.02 -3.28
CA LEU A 47 -14.84 -12.49 -2.80
C LEU A 47 -13.77 -11.37 -2.68
N ALA A 48 -13.74 -10.43 -3.63
CA ALA A 48 -12.79 -9.32 -3.61
C ALA A 48 -13.13 -8.32 -2.49
N ALA A 49 -14.41 -8.08 -2.24
CA ALA A 49 -14.85 -7.26 -1.11
C ALA A 49 -14.39 -7.83 0.24
N VAL A 50 -14.55 -9.14 0.45
CA VAL A 50 -14.07 -9.84 1.66
C VAL A 50 -12.55 -9.74 1.81
N ALA A 51 -11.80 -9.81 0.71
CA ALA A 51 -10.35 -9.69 0.75
C ALA A 51 -9.87 -8.27 1.08
N VAL A 52 -10.57 -7.22 0.63
CA VAL A 52 -10.27 -5.85 1.08
C VAL A 52 -10.45 -5.74 2.60
N VAL A 53 -11.51 -6.34 3.15
CA VAL A 53 -11.74 -6.37 4.61
C VAL A 53 -10.57 -7.01 5.34
N GLY A 54 -10.17 -8.21 4.94
CA GLY A 54 -9.09 -8.93 5.61
C GLY A 54 -7.73 -8.23 5.49
N ALA A 55 -7.44 -7.58 4.35
CA ALA A 55 -6.24 -6.77 4.18
C ALA A 55 -6.23 -5.57 5.13
N VAL A 56 -7.33 -4.81 5.21
CA VAL A 56 -7.43 -3.63 6.10
C VAL A 56 -7.33 -4.03 7.57
N VAL A 57 -8.03 -5.08 7.97
CA VAL A 57 -8.06 -5.57 9.35
C VAL A 57 -6.70 -6.11 9.80
N SER A 58 -5.98 -6.84 8.94
CA SER A 58 -4.64 -7.35 9.28
C SER A 58 -3.59 -6.24 9.38
N LEU A 59 -3.65 -5.22 8.50
CA LEU A 59 -2.77 -4.06 8.57
C LEU A 59 -3.03 -3.23 9.84
N SER A 60 -4.30 -2.98 10.16
CA SER A 60 -4.66 -2.21 11.35
C SER A 60 -4.31 -2.94 12.65
N ALA A 61 -4.39 -4.27 12.66
CA ALA A 61 -3.90 -5.11 13.76
C ALA A 61 -2.40 -4.90 13.99
N GLY A 62 -1.58 -5.00 12.94
CA GLY A 62 -0.12 -4.80 13.05
C GLY A 62 0.26 -3.37 13.47
N VAL A 63 -0.48 -2.35 13.02
CA VAL A 63 -0.29 -0.97 13.49
C VAL A 63 -0.67 -0.82 14.96
N GLY A 64 -1.79 -1.41 15.37
CA GLY A 64 -2.26 -1.38 16.75
C GLY A 64 -1.28 -2.07 17.70
N GLU A 65 -0.78 -3.25 17.31
CA GLU A 65 0.25 -3.99 18.04
C GLU A 65 1.54 -3.18 18.17
N LEU A 66 2.02 -2.58 17.07
CA LEU A 66 3.20 -1.72 17.09
C LEU A 66 3.02 -0.62 18.13
N ILE A 67 1.93 0.13 18.08
CA ILE A 67 1.65 1.23 19.02
C ILE A 67 1.61 0.71 20.46
N GLY A 68 0.91 -0.40 20.70
CA GLY A 68 0.80 -1.01 22.02
C GLY A 68 2.15 -1.52 22.56
N SER A 69 3.09 -1.86 21.68
CA SER A 69 4.42 -2.34 22.06
C SER A 69 5.41 -1.24 22.44
N LEU A 70 5.09 0.04 22.21
CA LEU A 70 6.01 1.15 22.47
C LEU A 70 6.17 1.39 23.98
N SER A 71 7.32 1.91 24.38
CA SER A 71 7.72 2.02 25.79
C SER A 71 6.86 2.99 26.61
N TYR A 72 6.04 3.82 25.96
CA TYR A 72 5.05 4.67 26.63
C TYR A 72 3.67 4.01 26.80
N CYS A 73 3.46 2.85 26.17
CA CYS A 73 2.27 2.00 26.28
C CYS A 73 2.57 0.80 27.18
N THR A 74 3.06 1.06 28.39
CA THR A 74 3.29 0.03 29.39
C THR A 74 2.43 0.24 30.63
N ASN A 75 2.18 -0.85 31.34
CA ASN A 75 1.48 -0.83 32.61
C ASN A 75 2.26 -1.65 33.63
N THR A 76 2.50 -1.09 34.82
CA THR A 76 3.02 -1.87 35.95
C THR A 76 2.06 -3.02 36.22
N ALA A 77 2.61 -4.23 36.28
CA ALA A 77 1.85 -5.46 36.32
C ALA A 77 2.30 -6.39 37.48
N GLY A 78 3.10 -5.88 38.42
CA GLY A 78 3.54 -6.61 39.58
C GLY A 78 4.94 -6.23 40.01
N HIS A 79 5.61 -7.14 40.74
CA HIS A 79 6.94 -6.90 41.29
C HIS A 79 7.71 -8.20 41.53
N ILE A 80 9.04 -8.09 41.62
CA ILE A 80 9.92 -9.22 41.96
C ILE A 80 9.63 -9.67 43.40
N SER A 81 9.32 -10.95 43.60
CA SER A 81 8.91 -11.51 44.91
C SER A 81 9.98 -12.37 45.58
N LYS A 82 10.90 -12.97 44.80
CA LYS A 82 12.04 -13.77 45.33
C LYS A 82 13.39 -13.22 44.86
N GLY A 83 14.44 -13.49 45.63
CA GLY A 83 15.79 -13.01 45.41
C GLY A 83 16.82 -13.84 46.16
N SER A 84 18.10 -13.47 46.03
CA SER A 84 19.20 -14.08 46.76
C SER A 84 19.03 -14.00 48.28
N SER A 85 19.31 -15.10 48.98
CA SER A 85 19.24 -15.16 50.44
C SER A 85 20.43 -14.48 51.15
N ASN A 86 21.51 -14.16 50.43
CA ASN A 86 22.74 -13.65 51.04
C ASN A 86 23.45 -12.54 50.26
N VAL A 87 22.98 -12.18 49.06
CA VAL A 87 23.48 -11.03 48.30
C VAL A 87 22.40 -9.96 48.25
N PHE A 88 22.72 -8.79 48.78
CA PHE A 88 21.81 -7.67 48.89
C PHE A 88 22.35 -6.47 48.12
N ILE A 89 21.45 -5.74 47.45
CA ILE A 89 21.76 -4.49 46.74
C ILE A 89 20.90 -3.40 47.37
N ASN A 90 21.56 -2.42 48.00
CA ASN A 90 20.91 -1.42 48.85
C ASN A 90 19.93 -2.03 49.86
N GLY A 91 20.37 -3.08 50.57
CA GLY A 91 19.59 -3.74 51.62
C GLY A 91 18.43 -4.63 51.16
N ARG A 92 18.17 -4.75 49.85
CA ARG A 92 17.15 -5.64 49.29
C ARG A 92 17.80 -6.84 48.59
N PRO A 93 17.22 -8.05 48.69
CA PRO A 93 17.74 -9.23 48.00
C PRO A 93 17.94 -8.98 46.51
N ALA A 94 19.12 -9.33 45.97
CA ALA A 94 19.40 -9.21 44.55
C ALA A 94 18.63 -10.26 43.74
N ALA A 95 18.07 -9.88 42.59
CA ALA A 95 17.31 -10.77 41.73
C ALA A 95 18.20 -11.52 40.73
N ARG A 96 17.82 -12.75 40.39
CA ARG A 96 18.56 -13.65 39.50
C ARG A 96 17.64 -14.31 38.49
N ALA A 97 18.12 -14.46 37.25
CA ALA A 97 17.46 -15.27 36.25
C ALA A 97 17.42 -16.76 36.67
N HIS A 98 16.55 -17.55 36.03
CA HIS A 98 16.35 -18.99 36.21
C HIS A 98 15.77 -19.45 37.55
N LEU A 99 15.93 -18.66 38.62
CA LEU A 99 15.65 -19.10 39.97
C LEU A 99 14.65 -18.21 40.70
N ASP A 100 14.80 -16.89 40.55
CA ASP A 100 13.95 -15.94 41.27
C ASP A 100 12.68 -15.64 40.48
N THR A 101 11.61 -15.25 41.19
CA THR A 101 10.28 -15.08 40.62
C THR A 101 9.74 -13.68 40.87
N ALA A 102 8.84 -13.25 40.00
CA ALA A 102 7.97 -12.10 40.16
C ALA A 102 6.52 -12.52 40.31
N GLU A 103 5.76 -11.76 41.09
CA GLU A 103 4.30 -11.81 41.09
C GLU A 103 3.79 -10.94 39.94
N CYS A 104 2.84 -11.47 39.15
CA CYS A 104 2.29 -10.78 37.99
C CYS A 104 0.76 -10.76 38.05
N ASP A 105 0.18 -9.57 38.09
CA ASP A 105 -1.26 -9.31 38.21
C ASP A 105 -2.06 -9.87 37.02
N LYS A 106 -1.43 -9.97 35.83
CA LYS A 106 -2.04 -10.54 34.62
C LYS A 106 -2.12 -12.08 34.65
N HIS A 107 -1.41 -12.74 35.56
CA HIS A 107 -1.29 -14.21 35.63
C HIS A 107 -1.71 -14.80 36.98
N GLY A 108 -2.47 -14.01 37.77
CA GLY A 108 -2.98 -14.44 39.07
C GLY A 108 -1.87 -14.85 40.04
N GLN A 109 -2.04 -15.99 40.70
CA GLN A 109 -1.11 -16.46 41.73
C GLN A 109 0.07 -17.28 41.19
N VAL A 110 0.21 -17.44 39.87
CA VAL A 110 1.30 -18.22 39.29
C VAL A 110 2.57 -17.36 39.29
N PRO A 111 3.63 -17.72 40.05
CA PRO A 111 4.86 -16.95 40.05
C PRO A 111 5.56 -17.05 38.70
N GLN A 112 6.04 -15.92 38.20
CA GLN A 112 6.70 -15.83 36.91
C GLN A 112 8.21 -15.80 37.13
N VAL A 113 8.93 -16.83 36.68
CA VAL A 113 10.38 -16.90 36.79
C VAL A 113 11.02 -15.77 35.98
N ILE A 114 12.08 -15.15 36.51
CA ILE A 114 12.90 -14.22 35.74
C ILE A 114 13.69 -15.04 34.73
N ALA A 115 13.45 -14.80 33.45
CA ALA A 115 13.96 -15.60 32.33
C ALA A 115 15.24 -15.03 31.73
N GLU A 116 15.63 -13.80 32.09
CA GLU A 116 16.79 -13.12 31.53
C GLU A 116 17.68 -12.50 32.62
N GLY A 117 18.98 -12.44 32.33
CA GLY A 117 19.96 -11.81 33.21
C GLY A 117 21.26 -11.47 32.49
N SER A 118 22.29 -11.09 33.27
CA SER A 118 23.63 -10.81 32.76
C SER A 118 24.39 -12.07 32.37
N SER A 119 24.91 -12.11 31.14
CA SER A 119 25.82 -13.14 30.64
C SER A 119 27.18 -13.22 31.36
N THR A 120 27.58 -12.16 32.09
CA THR A 120 28.92 -12.06 32.68
C THR A 120 28.94 -11.88 34.19
N VAL A 121 27.81 -11.53 34.81
CA VAL A 121 27.69 -11.30 36.24
C VAL A 121 26.72 -12.29 36.85
N TYR A 122 27.22 -13.09 37.79
CA TYR A 122 26.48 -14.16 38.41
C TYR A 122 26.33 -13.91 39.91
N ILE A 123 25.14 -14.16 40.46
CA ILE A 123 24.84 -14.10 41.89
C ILE A 123 24.40 -15.50 42.33
N ASN A 124 25.15 -16.10 43.24
CA ASN A 124 24.98 -17.51 43.66
C ASN A 124 24.94 -18.50 42.48
N GLY A 125 25.74 -18.25 41.44
CA GLY A 125 25.83 -19.12 40.26
C GLY A 125 24.72 -18.93 39.22
N GLN A 126 23.80 -17.99 39.40
CA GLN A 126 22.76 -17.65 38.41
C GLN A 126 23.00 -16.26 37.80
N PRO A 127 22.66 -16.02 36.52
CA PRO A 127 22.76 -14.70 35.90
C PRO A 127 22.04 -13.62 36.72
N ALA A 128 22.70 -12.50 36.97
CA ALA A 128 22.12 -11.41 37.76
C ALA A 128 21.11 -10.62 36.92
N ALA A 129 19.89 -10.45 37.45
CA ALA A 129 18.81 -9.74 36.77
C ALA A 129 18.95 -8.21 36.91
N ARG A 130 18.45 -7.49 35.91
CA ARG A 130 18.64 -6.05 35.73
C ARG A 130 17.37 -5.40 35.19
N VAL A 131 17.32 -4.08 35.25
CA VAL A 131 16.31 -3.31 34.53
C VAL A 131 16.39 -3.65 33.05
N GLY A 132 15.24 -4.04 32.51
CA GLY A 132 15.05 -4.44 31.14
C GLY A 132 15.07 -5.94 30.86
N ASP A 133 15.54 -6.76 31.80
CA ASP A 133 15.46 -8.22 31.70
C ASP A 133 14.00 -8.68 31.92
N ARG A 134 13.60 -9.78 31.26
CA ARG A 134 12.21 -10.27 31.24
C ARG A 134 11.95 -11.48 32.13
N THR A 135 10.70 -11.65 32.50
CA THR A 135 10.15 -12.88 33.09
C THR A 135 9.61 -13.83 32.01
N ILE A 136 9.29 -15.08 32.39
CA ILE A 136 8.70 -16.09 31.49
C ILE A 136 7.35 -15.69 30.90
N CYS A 137 6.68 -14.67 31.44
CA CYS A 137 5.46 -14.11 30.87
C CYS A 137 5.69 -12.92 29.95
N ASP A 138 6.96 -12.61 29.62
CA ASP A 138 7.39 -11.45 28.83
C ASP A 138 7.23 -10.11 29.57
N GLY A 139 7.04 -10.16 30.90
CA GLY A 139 7.02 -8.98 31.76
C GLY A 139 8.43 -8.43 31.97
N LYS A 140 8.63 -7.13 31.78
CA LYS A 140 9.95 -6.47 31.82
C LYS A 140 10.18 -5.81 33.17
N ILE A 141 11.36 -5.96 33.76
CA ILE A 141 11.73 -5.24 34.98
C ILE A 141 11.90 -3.76 34.65
N SER A 142 11.07 -2.89 35.21
CA SER A 142 10.98 -1.47 34.79
C SER A 142 11.76 -0.50 35.67
N ALA A 143 12.11 -0.90 36.89
CA ALA A 143 12.98 -0.12 37.78
C ALA A 143 13.93 -1.02 38.57
N GLY A 144 14.98 -0.42 39.13
CA GLY A 144 16.04 -1.14 39.79
C GLY A 144 16.78 -0.27 40.79
N SER A 145 18.02 -0.63 41.09
CA SER A 145 18.91 0.17 41.94
C SER A 145 19.33 1.50 41.28
N ASP A 146 19.30 2.59 42.04
CA ASP A 146 19.67 3.93 41.56
C ASP A 146 21.19 4.11 41.36
N ASN A 147 22.00 3.26 42.01
CA ASN A 147 23.45 3.43 42.09
C ASN A 147 24.26 2.14 41.89
N VAL A 148 23.61 1.00 41.69
CA VAL A 148 24.28 -0.27 41.39
C VAL A 148 23.88 -0.71 40.00
N TYR A 149 24.89 -0.87 39.15
CA TYR A 149 24.73 -1.21 37.75
C TYR A 149 25.45 -2.51 37.44
N ILE A 150 24.82 -3.38 36.66
CA ILE A 150 25.36 -4.67 36.24
C ILE A 150 25.63 -4.62 34.72
N GLY A 151 26.80 -5.13 34.33
CA GLY A 151 27.24 -5.21 32.93
C GLY A 151 26.79 -6.47 32.22
N GLY A 152 27.43 -6.77 31.09
CA GLY A 152 27.16 -7.95 30.27
C GLY A 152 26.01 -7.78 29.28
N GLU A 153 26.01 -8.62 28.24
CA GLU A 153 24.86 -8.81 27.35
C GLU A 153 23.76 -9.58 28.08
N THR A 154 22.54 -9.55 27.54
CA THR A 154 21.41 -10.31 28.07
C THR A 154 21.55 -11.78 27.69
N GLU A 155 21.45 -12.66 28.68
CA GLU A 155 21.35 -14.11 28.52
C GLU A 155 19.94 -14.55 28.90
N GLN A 156 19.29 -15.30 28.02
CA GLN A 156 17.99 -15.91 28.29
C GLN A 156 18.20 -17.31 28.86
N THR A 157 17.75 -17.54 30.09
CA THR A 157 17.88 -18.81 30.81
C THR A 157 16.65 -19.71 30.67
N ASP A 158 15.48 -19.12 30.39
CA ASP A 158 14.21 -19.83 30.32
C ASP A 158 13.36 -19.34 29.15
N ASP A 159 12.44 -20.19 28.67
CA ASP A 159 11.55 -19.83 27.57
C ASP A 159 10.58 -18.71 27.98
N ILE A 160 10.52 -17.66 27.17
CA ILE A 160 9.62 -16.52 27.36
C ILE A 160 8.36 -16.75 26.52
N ASN A 161 7.20 -16.70 27.17
CA ASN A 161 5.90 -16.69 26.51
C ASN A 161 5.57 -15.25 26.11
N PRO A 162 5.60 -14.91 24.81
CA PRO A 162 5.40 -13.54 24.35
C PRO A 162 3.99 -13.04 24.68
N GLU A 163 3.87 -11.73 24.98
CA GLU A 163 2.58 -11.10 25.29
C GLU A 163 1.54 -11.30 24.18
N VAL A 164 1.99 -11.27 22.92
CA VAL A 164 1.17 -11.65 21.78
C VAL A 164 1.55 -13.08 21.37
N PRO A 165 0.66 -14.06 21.56
CA PRO A 165 0.98 -15.45 21.24
C PRO A 165 1.27 -15.64 19.75
N GLY A 166 2.28 -16.45 19.42
CA GLY A 166 2.68 -16.70 18.03
C GLY A 166 1.56 -17.28 17.15
N TRP A 167 0.62 -18.05 17.71
CA TRP A 167 -0.54 -18.54 16.96
C TRP A 167 -1.47 -17.40 16.53
N LEU A 168 -1.61 -16.35 17.35
CA LEU A 168 -2.43 -15.19 17.05
C LEU A 168 -1.80 -14.37 15.93
N HIS A 169 -0.48 -14.17 15.95
CA HIS A 169 0.26 -13.59 14.82
C HIS A 169 0.05 -14.41 13.54
N GLY A 170 0.14 -15.74 13.64
CA GLY A 170 -0.09 -16.63 12.51
C GLY A 170 -1.49 -16.49 11.90
N VAL A 171 -2.53 -16.31 12.74
CA VAL A 171 -3.91 -16.08 12.27
C VAL A 171 -4.02 -14.73 11.56
N VAL A 172 -3.54 -13.64 12.15
CA VAL A 172 -3.59 -12.29 11.55
C VAL A 172 -2.82 -12.26 10.23
N LEU A 173 -1.63 -12.86 10.20
CA LEU A 173 -0.81 -12.99 9.00
C LEU A 173 -1.51 -13.85 7.93
N GLY A 174 -2.17 -14.95 8.33
CA GLY A 174 -2.93 -15.82 7.45
C GLY A 174 -4.12 -15.10 6.81
N ILE A 175 -4.85 -14.27 7.58
CA ILE A 175 -5.91 -13.40 7.06
C ILE A 175 -5.35 -12.41 6.05
N GLY A 176 -4.24 -11.74 6.38
CA GLY A 176 -3.57 -10.81 5.48
C GLY A 176 -3.08 -11.47 4.19
N PHE A 177 -2.45 -12.64 4.29
CA PHE A 177 -1.97 -13.41 3.16
C PHE A 177 -3.11 -13.92 2.27
N GLY A 178 -4.14 -14.55 2.86
CA GLY A 178 -5.31 -15.01 2.10
C GLY A 178 -6.01 -13.87 1.37
N SER A 179 -6.10 -12.71 2.01
CA SER A 179 -6.60 -11.48 1.40
C SER A 179 -5.73 -11.02 0.22
N ALA A 180 -4.41 -11.00 0.39
CA ALA A 180 -3.48 -10.64 -0.66
C ALA A 180 -3.54 -11.59 -1.87
N VAL A 181 -3.74 -12.90 -1.65
CA VAL A 181 -3.90 -13.89 -2.71
C VAL A 181 -5.13 -13.58 -3.57
N VAL A 182 -6.26 -13.22 -2.95
CA VAL A 182 -7.51 -12.86 -3.64
C VAL A 182 -7.37 -11.54 -4.38
N LEU A 183 -6.73 -10.53 -3.77
CA LEU A 183 -6.59 -9.19 -4.36
C LEU A 183 -5.54 -9.14 -5.49
N THR A 184 -4.57 -10.06 -5.46
CA THR A 184 -3.45 -10.06 -6.40
C THR A 184 -3.29 -11.43 -7.06
N SER A 185 -2.32 -12.21 -6.63
CA SER A 185 -2.09 -13.60 -7.01
C SER A 185 -1.30 -14.30 -5.90
N TRP A 186 -1.32 -15.63 -5.89
CA TRP A 186 -0.53 -16.42 -4.95
C TRP A 186 0.97 -16.11 -5.03
N ALA A 187 1.51 -15.93 -6.23
CA ALA A 187 2.92 -15.58 -6.43
C ALA A 187 3.25 -14.19 -5.86
N THR A 188 2.40 -13.19 -6.09
CA THR A 188 2.58 -11.82 -5.56
C THR A 188 2.46 -11.79 -4.04
N ALA A 189 1.50 -12.52 -3.46
CA ALA A 189 1.32 -12.61 -2.01
C ALA A 189 2.54 -13.25 -1.32
N ILE A 190 3.14 -14.30 -1.92
CA ILE A 190 4.36 -14.94 -1.38
C ILE A 190 5.55 -13.99 -1.44
N VAL A 191 5.75 -13.29 -2.55
CA VAL A 191 6.84 -12.31 -2.65
C VAL A 191 6.63 -11.18 -1.64
N GLY A 192 5.38 -10.75 -1.41
CA GLY A 192 5.04 -9.74 -0.38
C GLY A 192 5.34 -10.21 1.03
N LEU A 193 5.01 -11.46 1.34
CA LEU A 193 5.33 -12.05 2.62
C LEU A 193 6.85 -12.14 2.86
N ILE A 194 7.60 -12.64 1.87
CA ILE A 194 9.06 -12.75 1.94
C ILE A 194 9.70 -11.37 2.03
N GLY A 195 9.28 -10.44 1.18
CA GLY A 195 9.75 -9.07 1.17
C GLY A 195 9.49 -8.38 2.51
N GLY A 196 8.32 -8.58 3.10
CA GLY A 196 7.98 -8.05 4.41
C GLY A 196 8.82 -8.65 5.53
N ALA A 197 9.06 -9.95 5.51
CA ALA A 197 9.94 -10.60 6.48
C ALA A 197 11.39 -10.08 6.37
N VAL A 198 11.94 -10.01 5.14
CA VAL A 198 13.31 -9.51 4.89
C VAL A 198 13.43 -8.04 5.25
N GLY A 199 12.47 -7.22 4.83
CA GLY A 199 12.43 -5.80 5.14
C GLY A 199 12.31 -5.54 6.63
N GLY A 200 11.47 -6.32 7.33
CA GLY A 200 11.31 -6.22 8.77
C GLY A 200 12.56 -6.58 9.54
N TYR A 201 13.20 -7.70 9.17
CA TYR A 201 14.49 -8.09 9.72
C TYR A 201 15.57 -7.03 9.47
N GLY A 202 15.69 -6.53 8.23
CA GLY A 202 16.64 -5.48 7.88
C GLY A 202 16.41 -4.19 8.66
N GLY A 203 15.15 -3.76 8.78
CA GLY A 203 14.74 -2.61 9.58
C GLY A 203 15.07 -2.78 11.07
N GLY A 204 14.81 -3.96 11.64
CA GLY A 204 15.14 -4.29 13.02
C GLY A 204 16.64 -4.34 13.31
N VAL A 205 17.45 -4.87 12.39
CA VAL A 205 18.93 -4.88 12.53
C VAL A 205 19.49 -3.47 12.46
N ILE A 206 19.06 -2.66 11.48
CA ILE A 206 19.50 -1.26 11.34
C ILE A 206 19.05 -0.44 12.55
N GLY A 207 17.80 -0.62 12.97
CA GLY A 207 17.22 0.02 14.13
C GLY A 207 17.97 -0.31 15.42
N GLY A 208 18.21 -1.59 15.70
CA GLY A 208 18.93 -2.04 16.89
C GLY A 208 20.37 -1.52 16.95
N ARG A 209 21.08 -1.52 15.81
CA ARG A 209 22.44 -0.95 15.73
C ARG A 209 22.49 0.57 15.95
N ARG A 210 21.45 1.29 15.55
CA ARG A 210 21.41 2.77 15.57
C ARG A 210 20.85 3.32 16.88
N TYR A 211 19.85 2.66 17.44
CA TYR A 211 19.05 3.15 18.55
C TYR A 211 19.10 2.26 19.79
N GLY A 212 19.73 1.08 19.69
CA GLY A 212 19.84 0.09 20.76
C GLY A 212 18.81 -1.03 20.60
N GLU A 213 19.17 -2.24 21.03
CA GLU A 213 18.25 -3.37 21.04
C GLU A 213 17.11 -3.14 22.04
N GLY A 214 15.89 -3.43 21.60
CA GLY A 214 14.66 -3.22 22.36
C GLY A 214 14.11 -1.79 22.33
N SER A 215 14.74 -0.85 21.60
CA SER A 215 14.26 0.54 21.51
C SER A 215 12.97 0.68 20.71
N ASP A 216 12.22 1.74 20.97
CA ASP A 216 11.00 2.06 20.22
C ASP A 216 11.29 2.35 18.75
N GLU A 217 12.40 3.02 18.45
CA GLU A 217 12.86 3.28 17.09
C GLU A 217 13.23 1.99 16.36
N GLN A 218 13.78 0.98 17.05
CA GLN A 218 14.02 -0.32 16.45
C GLN A 218 12.71 -0.98 16.01
N LYS A 219 11.69 -1.01 16.89
CA LYS A 219 10.38 -1.61 16.59
C LYS A 219 9.71 -0.92 15.40
N VAL A 220 9.75 0.42 15.41
CA VAL A 220 9.26 1.26 14.31
C VAL A 220 10.01 0.99 13.00
N MET A 221 11.34 0.91 13.04
CA MET A 221 12.17 0.64 11.86
C MET A 221 11.92 -0.77 11.32
N ALA A 222 11.73 -1.76 12.19
CA ALA A 222 11.32 -3.11 11.81
C ALA A 222 9.95 -3.09 11.12
N PHE A 223 8.95 -2.41 11.70
CA PHE A 223 7.63 -2.28 11.06
C PHE A 223 7.71 -1.56 9.71
N GLY A 224 8.40 -0.42 9.64
CA GLY A 224 8.57 0.35 8.40
C GLY A 224 9.33 -0.44 7.33
N GLY A 225 10.36 -1.18 7.74
CA GLY A 225 11.08 -2.10 6.88
C GLY A 225 10.19 -3.22 6.35
N ALA A 226 9.36 -3.82 7.20
CA ALA A 226 8.40 -4.86 6.79
C ALA A 226 7.35 -4.32 5.82
N PHE A 227 6.84 -3.12 6.08
CA PHE A 227 5.91 -2.44 5.20
C PHE A 227 6.52 -2.16 3.83
N ILE A 228 7.71 -1.56 3.79
CA ILE A 228 8.45 -1.30 2.55
C ILE A 228 8.72 -2.62 1.86
N GLY A 229 9.45 -3.54 2.49
CA GLY A 229 9.83 -4.82 1.90
C GLY A 229 8.64 -5.62 1.38
N GLY A 230 7.51 -5.63 2.10
CA GLY A 230 6.29 -6.30 1.66
C GLY A 230 5.59 -5.61 0.49
N SER A 231 5.72 -4.29 0.39
CA SER A 231 5.26 -3.52 -0.77
C SER A 231 6.17 -3.67 -1.99
N LEU A 232 7.47 -4.01 -1.83
CA LEU A 232 8.46 -4.17 -2.92
C LEU A 232 8.30 -5.46 -3.73
N ALA A 233 7.28 -6.27 -3.43
CA ALA A 233 7.00 -7.53 -4.10
C ALA A 233 6.31 -7.37 -5.47
N GLY A 234 7.09 -7.02 -6.50
CA GLY A 234 6.61 -6.98 -7.89
C GLY A 234 5.52 -5.94 -8.14
N LYS A 235 4.61 -6.20 -9.10
CA LYS A 235 3.55 -5.29 -9.60
C LYS A 235 2.80 -4.49 -8.52
N GLY A 236 2.79 -4.90 -7.25
CA GLY A 236 2.26 -4.14 -6.10
C GLY A 236 3.04 -2.85 -5.77
N GLN A 237 4.37 -2.87 -5.85
CA GLN A 237 5.20 -1.67 -5.73
C GLN A 237 4.99 -0.75 -6.92
N GLN A 238 4.99 -1.31 -8.13
CA GLN A 238 4.66 -0.55 -9.34
C GLN A 238 3.23 0.00 -9.30
N TRP A 239 2.27 -0.74 -8.73
CA TRP A 239 0.88 -0.33 -8.54
C TRP A 239 0.77 0.79 -7.51
N PHE A 240 1.47 0.69 -6.38
CA PHE A 240 1.51 1.70 -5.33
C PHE A 240 2.30 2.93 -5.80
N ASP A 241 3.52 2.78 -6.31
CA ASP A 241 4.31 3.84 -6.95
C ASP A 241 3.66 4.39 -8.23
N SER A 242 2.65 3.71 -8.79
CA SER A 242 1.79 4.24 -9.86
C SER A 242 0.59 5.04 -9.38
N ARG A 243 0.11 4.81 -8.16
CA ARG A 243 -1.16 5.37 -7.66
C ARG A 243 -1.00 6.27 -6.45
N TYR A 244 0.12 6.23 -5.75
CA TYR A 244 0.33 6.91 -4.48
C TYR A 244 1.79 7.39 -4.32
N GLU A 245 1.98 8.47 -3.57
CA GLU A 245 3.29 8.94 -3.12
C GLU A 245 3.25 9.35 -1.65
N PHE A 246 4.41 9.29 -1.00
CA PHE A 246 4.59 9.78 0.36
C PHE A 246 5.06 11.23 0.33
N LYS A 247 4.33 12.14 0.98
CA LYS A 247 4.85 13.48 1.31
C LYS A 247 5.06 13.60 2.81
N THR A 248 6.26 14.00 3.20
CA THR A 248 6.63 14.33 4.57
C THR A 248 6.64 15.85 4.73
N GLN A 249 5.79 16.39 5.60
CA GLN A 249 5.89 17.79 6.03
C GLN A 249 6.65 17.84 7.37
N GLY A 250 7.97 18.03 7.29
CA GLY A 250 8.83 18.27 8.46
C GLY A 250 9.21 17.01 9.25
N LEU A 251 10.35 17.10 9.95
CA LEU A 251 11.01 16.02 10.68
C LEU A 251 10.58 15.96 12.17
N GLY A 252 9.30 16.18 12.46
CA GLY A 252 8.76 16.23 13.83
C GLY A 252 7.54 15.32 14.00
N SER A 253 7.63 14.46 15.02
CA SER A 253 6.65 13.52 15.61
C SER A 253 6.10 12.35 14.75
N LEU A 254 6.46 11.13 15.20
CA LEU A 254 5.62 9.91 15.22
C LEU A 254 4.61 9.75 14.06
N PHE A 255 5.08 9.49 12.83
CA PHE A 255 4.33 8.96 11.66
C PHE A 255 3.00 9.63 11.24
N GLY A 256 2.45 10.59 11.99
CA GLY A 256 1.18 11.27 11.72
C GLY A 256 1.26 12.26 10.56
N ASN A 257 2.48 12.58 10.12
CA ASN A 257 2.74 13.50 9.01
C ASN A 257 3.10 12.78 7.70
N ILE A 258 3.06 11.45 7.67
CA ILE A 258 3.17 10.67 6.42
C ILE A 258 1.79 10.62 5.79
N LYS A 259 1.54 11.50 4.83
CA LYS A 259 0.33 11.44 4.00
C LYS A 259 0.61 10.60 2.78
N VAL A 260 -0.16 9.52 2.63
CA VAL A 260 -0.27 8.76 1.38
C VAL A 260 -1.21 9.55 0.48
N ILE A 261 -0.66 10.20 -0.53
CA ILE A 261 -1.44 11.03 -1.46
C ILE A 261 -1.56 10.25 -2.77
N PRO A 262 -2.74 10.15 -3.40
CA PRO A 262 -2.84 9.58 -4.72
C PRO A 262 -1.95 10.32 -5.71
N LYS A 263 -1.06 9.60 -6.42
CA LYS A 263 -0.37 10.13 -7.60
C LYS A 263 -1.42 10.36 -8.66
N GLN A 264 -1.55 11.61 -9.12
CA GLN A 264 -2.26 11.87 -10.37
C GLN A 264 -1.39 11.33 -11.51
N ARG A 265 -1.71 10.14 -12.02
CA ARG A 265 -1.20 9.68 -13.31
C ARG A 265 -2.28 9.88 -14.36
N GLU A 266 -1.87 10.53 -15.43
CA GLU A 266 -2.62 10.58 -16.67
C GLU A 266 -2.95 9.15 -17.14
N PRO A 267 -4.19 8.85 -17.54
CA PRO A 267 -4.59 7.51 -17.96
C PRO A 267 -3.76 7.01 -19.16
N SER A 268 -3.50 5.71 -19.32
CA SER A 268 -2.89 5.16 -20.55
C SER A 268 -3.49 3.82 -21.00
N PHE A 269 -3.55 3.63 -22.33
CA PHE A 269 -4.06 2.41 -22.99
C PHE A 269 -2.94 1.75 -23.79
N THR A 270 -2.85 0.42 -23.77
CA THR A 270 -1.87 -0.32 -24.59
C THR A 270 -2.58 -1.17 -25.63
N GLY A 271 -2.20 -1.02 -26.89
CA GLY A 271 -2.75 -1.82 -27.99
C GLY A 271 -1.68 -2.36 -28.94
N VAL A 272 -2.04 -3.37 -29.72
CA VAL A 272 -1.12 -4.07 -30.63
C VAL A 272 -1.34 -3.61 -32.06
N LEU A 273 -0.27 -3.31 -32.79
CA LEU A 273 -0.28 -3.03 -34.22
C LEU A 273 0.86 -3.78 -34.90
N ARG A 274 0.53 -4.63 -35.91
CA ARG A 274 1.49 -5.47 -36.64
C ARG A 274 2.40 -6.32 -35.71
N GLY A 275 1.84 -6.82 -34.61
CA GLY A 275 2.56 -7.66 -33.64
C GLY A 275 3.43 -6.91 -32.63
N LYS A 276 3.46 -5.57 -32.66
CA LYS A 276 4.16 -4.72 -31.70
C LYS A 276 3.17 -3.98 -30.79
N GLU A 277 3.48 -3.91 -29.50
CA GLU A 277 2.72 -3.13 -28.52
C GLU A 277 3.06 -1.64 -28.61
N TYR A 278 2.04 -0.80 -28.47
CA TYR A 278 2.13 0.65 -28.43
C TYR A 278 1.32 1.19 -27.25
N GLU A 279 1.97 2.02 -26.42
CA GLU A 279 1.32 2.74 -25.33
C GLU A 279 0.76 4.08 -25.83
N LEU A 280 -0.50 4.35 -25.45
CA LEU A 280 -1.23 5.56 -25.74
C LEU A 280 -1.41 6.35 -24.42
N PRO A 281 -0.53 7.32 -24.12
CA PRO A 281 -0.67 8.16 -22.93
C PRO A 281 -1.89 9.09 -23.06
N GLY A 282 -2.55 9.39 -21.94
CA GLY A 282 -3.79 10.19 -21.87
C GLY A 282 -5.08 9.44 -22.25
N VAL A 283 -5.02 8.14 -22.55
CA VAL A 283 -6.18 7.34 -22.99
C VAL A 283 -6.66 6.45 -21.84
N TRP A 284 -7.89 6.62 -21.37
CA TRP A 284 -8.51 5.73 -20.37
C TRP A 284 -9.38 4.69 -21.04
N THR A 285 -9.84 3.70 -20.28
CA THR A 285 -10.81 2.71 -20.74
C THR A 285 -12.11 2.86 -19.97
N GLU A 286 -13.23 2.71 -20.68
CA GLU A 286 -14.56 2.63 -20.08
C GLU A 286 -15.27 1.35 -20.51
N ASN A 287 -16.06 0.75 -19.63
CA ASN A 287 -16.84 -0.42 -19.98
C ASN A 287 -18.03 0.00 -20.85
N MET A 288 -18.05 -0.47 -22.09
CA MET A 288 -18.99 -0.03 -23.11
C MET A 288 -19.70 -1.23 -23.73
N ALA A 289 -21.03 -1.19 -23.76
CA ALA A 289 -21.84 -2.13 -24.52
C ALA A 289 -21.85 -1.73 -26.00
N TYR A 290 -20.89 -2.24 -26.76
CA TYR A 290 -20.79 -2.00 -28.20
C TYR A 290 -21.92 -2.76 -28.91
N THR A 291 -22.84 -2.05 -29.55
CA THR A 291 -23.96 -2.57 -30.34
C THR A 291 -23.77 -2.24 -31.81
N LYS A 292 -23.55 -3.26 -32.64
CA LYS A 292 -23.25 -3.09 -34.06
C LYS A 292 -24.39 -2.37 -34.79
N ARG A 293 -24.13 -1.17 -35.30
CA ARG A 293 -25.10 -0.38 -36.08
C ARG A 293 -25.36 -1.01 -37.44
N ALA A 294 -26.56 -0.81 -37.99
CA ALA A 294 -26.83 -1.17 -39.38
C ALA A 294 -25.89 -0.40 -40.33
N PRO A 295 -25.27 -1.07 -41.33
CA PRO A 295 -24.33 -0.43 -42.26
C PRO A 295 -24.91 0.76 -43.03
N ALA A 296 -26.23 0.78 -43.27
CA ALA A 296 -26.91 1.89 -43.92
C ALA A 296 -26.89 3.17 -43.07
N ASP A 297 -27.16 3.06 -41.78
CA ASP A 297 -27.22 4.20 -40.87
C ASP A 297 -25.81 4.74 -40.57
N ALA A 298 -24.84 3.84 -40.40
CA ALA A 298 -23.44 4.22 -40.25
C ALA A 298 -22.93 5.00 -41.49
N ARG A 299 -23.37 4.60 -42.70
CA ARG A 299 -23.02 5.28 -43.95
C ARG A 299 -23.61 6.69 -44.02
N LEU A 300 -24.83 6.92 -43.54
CA LEU A 300 -25.43 8.26 -43.51
C LEU A 300 -24.62 9.21 -42.64
N LEU A 301 -24.27 8.78 -41.42
CA LEU A 301 -23.40 9.56 -40.53
C LEU A 301 -22.02 9.78 -41.13
N ARG A 302 -21.46 8.79 -41.82
CA ARG A 302 -20.16 8.93 -42.48
C ARG A 302 -20.18 9.94 -43.61
N ASN A 303 -21.24 9.94 -44.43
CA ASN A 303 -21.40 10.90 -45.52
C ASN A 303 -21.54 12.34 -44.99
N GLU A 304 -22.32 12.54 -43.93
CA GLU A 304 -22.43 13.83 -43.25
C GLU A 304 -21.07 14.28 -42.68
N PHE A 305 -20.34 13.34 -42.09
CA PHE A 305 -19.02 13.59 -41.54
C PHE A 305 -18.03 14.08 -42.60
N ASP A 306 -17.92 13.33 -43.69
CA ASP A 306 -16.96 13.59 -44.76
C ASP A 306 -17.26 14.90 -45.51
N SER A 307 -18.54 15.24 -45.68
CA SER A 307 -18.98 16.42 -46.44
C SER A 307 -18.95 17.72 -45.63
N ARG A 308 -19.24 17.68 -44.33
CA ARG A 308 -19.43 18.89 -43.52
C ARG A 308 -18.66 18.85 -42.21
N ILE A 309 -18.94 17.87 -41.35
CA ILE A 309 -18.55 17.89 -39.93
C ILE A 309 -17.03 17.88 -39.76
N ARG A 310 -16.30 17.07 -40.54
CA ARG A 310 -14.84 17.02 -40.46
C ARG A 310 -14.21 18.39 -40.67
N GLY A 311 -14.64 19.11 -41.70
CA GLY A 311 -14.13 20.44 -42.01
C GLY A 311 -14.52 21.47 -40.95
N SER A 312 -15.73 21.39 -40.41
CA SER A 312 -16.20 22.27 -39.34
C SER A 312 -15.46 22.03 -38.01
N PHE A 313 -15.19 20.78 -37.64
CA PHE A 313 -14.41 20.42 -36.46
C PHE A 313 -12.96 20.91 -36.56
N LEU A 314 -12.31 20.71 -37.71
CA LEU A 314 -10.94 21.21 -37.92
C LEU A 314 -10.86 22.74 -37.74
N LYS A 315 -11.87 23.47 -38.23
CA LYS A 315 -11.96 24.92 -38.00
C LYS A 315 -12.13 25.27 -36.52
N SER A 316 -12.98 24.54 -35.79
CA SER A 316 -13.23 24.81 -34.36
C SER A 316 -12.04 24.50 -33.45
N ILE A 317 -11.05 23.72 -33.91
CA ILE A 317 -9.82 23.43 -33.13
C ILE A 317 -8.65 24.34 -33.55
N SER A 318 -8.91 25.39 -34.33
CA SER A 318 -7.90 26.35 -34.82
C SER A 318 -8.38 27.80 -34.84
N ASP A 319 -9.50 28.07 -34.16
CA ASP A 319 -10.20 29.35 -34.11
C ASP A 319 -9.62 30.32 -33.06
N THR A 320 -9.11 29.80 -31.94
CA THR A 320 -8.53 30.61 -30.86
C THR A 320 -6.99 30.57 -30.83
N PRO A 321 -6.33 31.60 -30.28
CA PRO A 321 -4.89 31.59 -30.05
C PRO A 321 -4.40 30.40 -29.20
N GLU A 322 -5.19 29.98 -28.22
CA GLU A 322 -4.90 28.84 -27.35
C GLU A 322 -4.89 27.53 -28.15
N ASN A 323 -5.92 27.32 -28.99
CA ASN A 323 -6.03 26.16 -29.86
C ASN A 323 -4.86 26.10 -30.87
N ILE A 324 -4.50 27.23 -31.47
CA ILE A 324 -3.34 27.33 -32.37
C ILE A 324 -2.05 26.96 -31.63
N SER A 325 -1.89 27.39 -30.38
CA SER A 325 -0.71 27.07 -29.57
C SER A 325 -0.64 25.56 -29.25
N ALA A 326 -1.77 24.92 -28.94
CA ALA A 326 -1.83 23.47 -28.74
C ALA A 326 -1.47 22.67 -30.00
N LEU A 327 -1.90 23.13 -31.19
CA LEU A 327 -1.51 22.53 -32.48
C LEU A 327 0.00 22.67 -32.72
N LYS A 328 0.60 23.82 -32.43
CA LYS A 328 2.05 24.04 -32.53
C LYS A 328 2.83 23.12 -31.59
N ASN A 329 2.37 22.99 -30.34
CA ASN A 329 2.99 22.11 -29.33
C ASN A 329 2.86 20.62 -29.69
N SER A 330 1.96 20.28 -30.62
CA SER A 330 1.83 18.95 -31.21
C SER A 330 2.76 18.73 -32.42
N GLY A 331 3.60 19.71 -32.73
CA GLY A 331 4.62 19.64 -33.79
C GLY A 331 4.13 20.08 -35.17
N LEU A 332 2.98 20.75 -35.28
CA LEU A 332 2.46 21.26 -36.55
C LEU A 332 3.05 22.63 -36.91
N SER A 333 3.43 22.79 -38.17
CA SER A 333 3.91 24.04 -38.76
C SER A 333 2.79 25.04 -39.03
N ASP A 334 3.12 26.31 -39.23
CA ASP A 334 2.15 27.36 -39.55
C ASP A 334 1.37 27.07 -40.85
N ALA A 335 2.01 26.43 -41.84
CA ALA A 335 1.37 26.02 -43.08
C ALA A 335 0.31 24.93 -42.84
N GLU A 336 0.63 23.94 -42.02
CA GLU A 336 -0.28 22.86 -41.64
C GLU A 336 -1.46 23.37 -40.81
N ILE A 337 -1.21 24.30 -39.89
CA ILE A 337 -2.26 25.00 -39.14
C ILE A 337 -3.12 25.85 -40.10
N GLY A 338 -2.52 26.44 -41.12
CA GLY A 338 -3.23 27.12 -42.22
C GLY A 338 -4.23 26.19 -42.92
N ASN A 339 -3.86 24.93 -43.18
CA ASN A 339 -4.77 23.92 -43.73
C ASN A 339 -5.93 23.66 -42.78
N ILE A 340 -5.65 23.46 -41.48
CA ILE A 340 -6.67 23.20 -40.45
C ILE A 340 -7.69 24.35 -40.36
N LYS A 341 -7.23 25.61 -40.42
CA LYS A 341 -8.09 26.81 -40.45
C LYS A 341 -9.05 26.85 -41.64
N THR A 342 -8.69 26.21 -42.76
CA THR A 342 -9.59 26.09 -43.93
C THR A 342 -10.51 24.87 -43.87
N GLY A 343 -10.38 24.02 -42.83
CA GLY A 343 -11.11 22.77 -42.67
C GLY A 343 -10.47 21.58 -43.39
N LYS A 344 -9.18 21.67 -43.70
CA LYS A 344 -8.39 20.58 -44.32
C LYS A 344 -7.47 19.93 -43.29
N LEU A 345 -7.15 18.66 -43.48
CA LEU A 345 -6.16 17.98 -42.65
C LEU A 345 -4.79 18.67 -42.79
N PRO A 346 -3.96 18.68 -41.73
CA PRO A 346 -2.64 19.30 -41.79
C PRO A 346 -1.75 18.66 -42.86
N ASN A 347 -1.69 17.32 -42.88
CA ASN A 347 -0.99 16.47 -43.84
C ASN A 347 -1.59 15.04 -43.82
N GLU A 348 -0.98 14.09 -44.52
CA GLU A 348 -1.44 12.68 -44.63
C GLU A 348 -1.26 11.83 -43.35
N ASP A 349 -0.39 12.25 -42.44
CA ASP A 349 -0.12 11.58 -41.17
C ASP A 349 -1.19 11.85 -40.11
N TRP A 350 -2.22 12.65 -40.40
CA TRP A 350 -3.28 12.99 -39.44
C TRP A 350 -4.66 12.59 -39.96
N GLN A 351 -5.53 12.21 -39.04
CA GLN A 351 -6.92 11.86 -39.30
C GLN A 351 -7.82 12.46 -38.23
N VAL A 352 -9.08 12.73 -38.56
CA VAL A 352 -10.10 13.00 -37.55
C VAL A 352 -10.75 11.67 -37.19
N HIS A 353 -10.66 11.30 -35.92
CA HIS A 353 -11.14 10.05 -35.37
C HIS A 353 -12.38 10.28 -34.51
N HIS A 354 -13.33 9.37 -34.61
CA HIS A 354 -14.47 9.31 -33.71
C HIS A 354 -14.08 8.54 -32.45
N ILE A 355 -14.17 9.18 -31.28
CA ILE A 355 -13.81 8.56 -29.99
C ILE A 355 -14.67 7.32 -29.75
N LYS A 356 -15.98 7.44 -29.93
CA LYS A 356 -16.94 6.33 -30.07
C LYS A 356 -17.28 6.14 -31.54
N PRO A 357 -17.21 4.91 -32.09
CA PRO A 357 -17.26 4.71 -33.52
C PRO A 357 -18.68 4.84 -34.08
N LEU A 358 -18.80 5.33 -35.32
CA LEU A 358 -20.09 5.46 -36.03
C LEU A 358 -20.77 4.12 -36.32
N ASP A 359 -19.99 3.04 -36.31
CA ASP A 359 -20.44 1.66 -36.49
C ASP A 359 -21.10 1.08 -35.22
N ASP A 360 -21.20 1.88 -34.17
CA ASP A 360 -21.91 1.66 -32.90
C ASP A 360 -22.72 2.94 -32.54
N GLY A 361 -22.93 3.30 -31.26
CA GLY A 361 -23.64 4.49 -30.78
C GLY A 361 -22.88 5.82 -30.88
N GLY A 362 -21.71 5.85 -31.52
CA GLY A 362 -20.98 7.08 -31.80
C GLY A 362 -21.78 8.07 -32.68
N THR A 363 -21.53 9.37 -32.50
CA THR A 363 -22.20 10.45 -33.24
C THR A 363 -21.20 11.39 -33.90
N ASN A 364 -21.70 12.32 -34.73
CA ASN A 364 -20.91 13.39 -35.33
C ASN A 364 -20.76 14.64 -34.42
N SER A 365 -21.07 14.52 -33.12
CA SER A 365 -20.80 15.60 -32.16
C SER A 365 -19.31 15.92 -32.12
N PHE A 366 -18.94 17.19 -32.00
CA PHE A 366 -17.53 17.60 -31.89
C PHE A 366 -16.85 17.02 -30.65
N GLU A 367 -17.61 16.80 -29.58
CA GLU A 367 -17.13 16.14 -28.35
C GLU A 367 -16.75 14.67 -28.57
N ASN A 368 -17.23 14.06 -29.67
CA ASN A 368 -16.89 12.70 -30.06
C ASN A 368 -15.77 12.67 -31.11
N LEU A 369 -15.10 13.78 -31.39
CA LEU A 369 -14.07 13.90 -32.43
C LEU A 369 -12.73 14.33 -31.86
N VAL A 370 -11.66 13.77 -32.43
CA VAL A 370 -10.29 14.13 -32.09
C VAL A 370 -9.41 14.12 -33.34
N LEU A 371 -8.56 15.12 -33.51
CA LEU A 371 -7.50 15.12 -34.53
C LEU A 371 -6.35 14.24 -34.04
N ILE A 372 -6.13 13.09 -34.66
CA ILE A 372 -5.18 12.08 -34.20
C ILE A 372 -4.11 11.78 -35.25
N LYS A 373 -2.87 11.59 -34.81
CA LYS A 373 -1.80 11.09 -35.66
C LYS A 373 -2.07 9.63 -36.07
N ASN A 374 -2.04 9.39 -37.38
CA ASN A 374 -2.47 8.17 -38.03
C ASN A 374 -1.64 6.95 -37.58
N GLU A 375 -0.31 7.05 -37.63
CA GLU A 375 0.60 6.03 -37.09
C GLU A 375 1.36 6.53 -35.86
N PRO A 376 1.44 5.73 -34.77
CA PRO A 376 0.78 4.44 -34.58
C PRO A 376 -0.67 4.54 -34.07
N TYR A 377 -1.07 5.69 -33.52
CA TYR A 377 -2.20 5.79 -32.58
C TYR A 377 -3.56 5.45 -33.20
N HIS A 378 -3.93 6.10 -34.30
CA HIS A 378 -5.22 5.83 -34.96
C HIS A 378 -5.33 4.37 -35.42
N LYS A 379 -4.23 3.81 -35.95
CA LYS A 379 -4.20 2.41 -36.40
C LYS A 379 -4.29 1.41 -35.24
N VAL A 380 -3.72 1.72 -34.08
CA VAL A 380 -3.85 0.89 -32.87
C VAL A 380 -5.32 0.80 -32.44
N LEU A 381 -6.03 1.93 -32.36
CA LEU A 381 -7.45 1.98 -31.99
C LEU A 381 -8.33 1.27 -33.01
N THR A 382 -8.05 1.48 -34.31
CA THR A 382 -8.76 0.79 -35.40
C THR A 382 -8.53 -0.72 -35.35
N ASN A 383 -7.31 -1.17 -35.05
CA ASN A 383 -7.00 -2.59 -34.92
C ASN A 383 -7.72 -3.21 -33.71
N PHE A 384 -7.74 -2.50 -32.59
CA PHE A 384 -8.49 -2.91 -31.40
C PHE A 384 -9.99 -3.06 -31.71
N GLN A 385 -10.62 -2.05 -32.33
CA GLN A 385 -12.02 -2.13 -32.75
C GLN A 385 -12.27 -3.32 -33.68
N ASN A 386 -11.42 -3.53 -34.68
CA ASN A 386 -11.60 -4.62 -35.65
C ASN A 386 -11.41 -6.02 -35.03
N SER A 387 -10.69 -6.13 -33.91
CA SER A 387 -10.42 -7.42 -33.26
C SER A 387 -11.68 -8.13 -32.77
N PHE A 388 -12.74 -7.39 -32.47
CA PHE A 388 -14.00 -7.95 -31.96
C PHE A 388 -15.23 -7.61 -32.80
N THR A 389 -15.19 -6.56 -33.64
CA THR A 389 -16.38 -6.15 -34.42
C THR A 389 -16.60 -6.95 -35.69
N ARG A 390 -15.58 -7.66 -36.20
CA ARG A 390 -15.68 -8.47 -37.43
C ARG A 390 -16.63 -9.65 -37.31
N THR A 391 -16.86 -10.12 -36.10
CA THR A 391 -17.74 -11.26 -35.83
C THR A 391 -19.17 -10.83 -35.47
N LEU A 392 -19.43 -9.53 -35.30
CA LEU A 392 -20.72 -9.02 -34.86
C LEU A 392 -21.68 -8.81 -36.04
N THR A 393 -22.91 -9.25 -35.85
CA THR A 393 -24.02 -8.95 -36.75
C THR A 393 -24.74 -7.66 -36.34
N PRO A 394 -25.38 -6.92 -37.26
CA PRO A 394 -26.12 -5.71 -36.90
C PRO A 394 -27.18 -5.96 -35.81
N GLY A 395 -27.16 -5.15 -34.75
CA GLY A 395 -28.00 -5.29 -33.56
C GLY A 395 -27.39 -6.15 -32.44
N GLU A 396 -26.31 -6.87 -32.71
CA GLU A 396 -25.60 -7.66 -31.70
C GLU A 396 -24.74 -6.76 -30.80
N SER A 397 -24.76 -7.05 -29.50
CA SER A 397 -24.01 -6.29 -28.49
C SER A 397 -22.90 -7.11 -27.86
N LYS A 398 -21.76 -6.46 -27.59
CA LYS A 398 -20.63 -7.02 -26.84
C LYS A 398 -20.09 -5.99 -25.85
N ILE A 399 -19.90 -6.41 -24.61
CA ILE A 399 -19.24 -5.59 -23.59
C ILE A 399 -17.73 -5.58 -23.86
N VAL A 400 -17.15 -4.39 -23.98
CA VAL A 400 -15.72 -4.17 -24.25
C VAL A 400 -15.19 -3.04 -23.39
N ASP A 401 -13.91 -3.13 -23.01
CA ASP A 401 -13.20 -2.02 -22.38
C ASP A 401 -12.71 -1.06 -23.46
N TRP A 402 -13.51 -0.04 -23.76
CA TRP A 402 -13.33 0.84 -24.90
C TRP A 402 -12.35 1.98 -24.59
N PRO A 403 -11.32 2.22 -25.43
CA PRO A 403 -10.36 3.30 -25.23
C PRO A 403 -10.98 4.67 -25.55
N MET A 404 -10.88 5.59 -24.59
CA MET A 404 -11.41 6.95 -24.65
C MET A 404 -10.26 7.96 -24.66
N ILE A 405 -10.31 8.90 -25.61
CA ILE A 405 -9.32 9.97 -25.75
C ILE A 405 -9.91 11.26 -25.19
N ASN A 406 -9.13 12.03 -24.43
CA ASN A 406 -9.51 13.39 -24.02
C ASN A 406 -8.91 14.42 -24.98
N GLY A 407 -9.67 15.47 -25.22
CA GLY A 407 -9.23 16.64 -25.96
C GLY A 407 -9.33 16.49 -27.47
N ASN A 408 -8.96 17.59 -28.13
CA ASN A 408 -9.22 17.80 -29.55
C ASN A 408 -8.06 17.37 -30.45
N ILE A 409 -6.88 17.06 -29.88
CA ILE A 409 -5.69 16.62 -30.61
C ILE A 409 -4.96 15.48 -29.87
N TYR A 410 -4.45 14.50 -30.62
CA TYR A 410 -3.74 13.34 -30.08
C TYR A 410 -2.52 12.94 -30.95
N PRO A 411 -1.34 12.65 -30.35
CA PRO A 411 -1.04 12.55 -28.92
C PRO A 411 -1.15 13.92 -28.22
N PRO A 412 -1.36 13.94 -26.89
CA PRO A 412 -1.50 15.20 -26.17
C PRO A 412 -0.28 16.09 -26.40
N PRO A 413 -0.47 17.42 -26.55
CA PRO A 413 0.63 18.35 -26.76
C PRO A 413 1.63 18.23 -25.60
N LYS A 414 2.93 18.25 -25.92
CA LYS A 414 3.95 18.29 -24.85
C LYS A 414 3.91 19.69 -24.21
N PRO A 415 3.98 19.78 -22.86
CA PRO A 415 4.02 21.07 -22.17
C PRO A 415 5.27 21.88 -22.54
#